data_AF-A0ABD0Y0B9-F1
#
_entry.id   AF-A0ABD0Y0B9-F1
#
_cell.length_a   1.000
_cell.length_b   1.000
_cell.length_c   1.000
_cell.angle_alpha   90.00
_cell.angle_beta   90.00
_cell.angle_gamma   90.00
#
_symmetry.space_group_name_H-M   'P 1'
#
loop_
_entity.id
_entity.type
_entity.pdbx_description
1 polymer ?
#
loop_
_entity_poly.entity_id
_entity_poly.type
_entity_poly.pdbx_seq_one_letter_code
_entity_poly.pdbx_strand_id
1 'polypeptide(L)'
;MVLAPGPTAIDITPKQDGGVLKEIIKEGTDGEKLFTGCNVFVHYDGKFTDGTEFDSSRKGSQPFSFAIGKGLVIKAWDIGIATMKRGETARFFCREDYAYGKLGSPPKIPPEATLVFEVEMIDWETLDLSPKKDKGILKYPIEEGEGTDSPNEGSTVEVHLIGNINDKVFDERDVTFCLGEGIEELIPPGVEKALEHFHLNEKAKLELKPNYGFGASGCEKFGVPPDSPLVYIVTLKSFQKIKDTWLMESKEKLEHGKMFKEKGTNYYKAEKFQLALKMYKKMIKYLEYNAGFEEDIEPERKANLLASHLNISMCYLKLGNCLAAKNQCDKALKLDSKNVKALFRRGQAFLGMNEPEAAKRDFDTVLSFDPSNKAAISQISVCQSKIKEMRCKEKQIYGNMFEKYNLKKDVTM
;
A
#
# COMPACT_ATOMS: atom_id res chain seq x y z
N MET A 1 -10.73 -20.65 -51.09
CA MET A 1 -9.73 -21.57 -50.53
C MET A 1 -10.29 -21.99 -49.19
N VAL A 2 -10.53 -23.29 -48.96
CA VAL A 2 -11.15 -23.72 -47.70
C VAL A 2 -10.12 -23.56 -46.58
N LEU A 3 -10.43 -22.73 -45.60
CA LEU A 3 -9.68 -22.63 -44.35
C LEU A 3 -9.99 -23.86 -43.51
N ALA A 4 -8.99 -24.70 -43.33
CA ALA A 4 -9.05 -25.87 -42.46
C ALA A 4 -7.86 -25.85 -41.48
N PRO A 5 -7.98 -26.50 -40.32
CA PRO A 5 -6.88 -26.62 -39.37
C PRO A 5 -5.63 -27.21 -40.02
N GLY A 6 -4.48 -26.56 -39.82
CA GLY A 6 -3.19 -27.06 -40.25
C GLY A 6 -2.68 -28.24 -39.42
N PRO A 7 -1.59 -28.90 -39.84
CA PRO A 7 -1.00 -30.05 -39.12
C PRO A 7 -0.45 -29.69 -37.73
N THR A 8 -0.22 -28.40 -37.47
CA THR A 8 0.25 -27.86 -36.20
C THR A 8 -0.89 -27.38 -35.29
N ALA A 9 -2.15 -27.54 -35.71
CA ALA A 9 -3.29 -27.14 -34.91
C ALA A 9 -3.44 -28.05 -33.68
N ILE A 10 -3.57 -27.44 -32.50
CA ILE A 10 -3.74 -28.14 -31.22
C ILE A 10 -5.14 -27.94 -30.69
N ASP A 11 -5.73 -28.99 -30.12
CA ASP A 11 -7.02 -28.89 -29.42
C ASP A 11 -6.80 -28.34 -28.01
N ILE A 12 -7.35 -27.14 -27.78
CA ILE A 12 -7.23 -26.42 -26.51
C ILE A 12 -8.50 -26.49 -25.67
N THR A 13 -9.48 -27.29 -26.09
CA THR A 13 -10.69 -27.50 -25.29
C THR A 13 -10.37 -28.34 -24.04
N PRO A 14 -10.98 -28.02 -22.88
CA PRO A 14 -10.81 -28.85 -21.68
C PRO A 14 -11.27 -30.30 -21.89
N LYS A 15 -12.22 -30.53 -22.80
CA LYS A 15 -12.78 -31.85 -23.12
C LYS A 15 -12.00 -32.59 -24.21
N GLN A 16 -11.04 -31.94 -24.87
CA GLN A 16 -10.32 -32.50 -26.03
C GLN A 16 -11.29 -33.02 -27.10
N ASP A 17 -12.32 -32.23 -27.41
CA ASP A 17 -13.43 -32.62 -28.29
C ASP A 17 -13.35 -32.01 -29.71
N GLY A 18 -12.23 -31.37 -30.04
CA GLY A 18 -11.98 -30.69 -31.32
C GLY A 18 -12.78 -29.41 -31.52
N GLY A 19 -13.46 -28.89 -30.49
CA GLY A 19 -14.32 -27.73 -30.61
C GLY A 19 -13.59 -26.40 -30.83
N VAL A 20 -12.35 -26.30 -30.34
CA VAL A 20 -11.49 -25.12 -30.49
C VAL A 20 -10.07 -25.57 -30.80
N LEU A 21 -9.65 -25.36 -32.05
CA LEU A 21 -8.30 -25.69 -32.50
C LEU A 21 -7.48 -24.41 -32.66
N LYS A 22 -6.28 -24.38 -32.09
CA LYS A 22 -5.35 -23.24 -32.15
C LYS A 22 -4.14 -23.58 -33.00
N GLU A 23 -3.76 -22.66 -33.88
CA GLU A 23 -2.52 -22.69 -34.65
C GLU A 23 -1.75 -21.39 -34.40
N ILE A 24 -0.50 -21.46 -33.93
CA ILE A 24 0.33 -20.27 -33.74
C ILE A 24 0.89 -19.83 -35.09
N ILE A 25 0.64 -18.57 -35.47
CA ILE A 25 1.18 -17.95 -36.69
C ILE A 25 2.47 -17.21 -36.37
N LYS A 26 2.48 -16.50 -35.24
CA LYS A 26 3.63 -15.74 -34.74
C LYS A 26 3.72 -15.94 -33.22
N GLU A 27 4.87 -16.40 -32.76
CA GLU A 27 5.16 -16.52 -31.33
C GLU A 27 5.13 -15.15 -30.65
N GLY A 28 4.55 -15.13 -29.44
CA GLY A 28 4.64 -13.99 -28.53
C GLY A 28 5.89 -14.04 -27.66
N THR A 29 6.05 -13.07 -26.78
CA THR A 29 7.14 -13.04 -25.79
C THR A 29 6.77 -13.84 -24.55
N ASP A 30 7.70 -14.64 -24.05
CA ASP A 30 7.59 -15.22 -22.71
C ASP A 30 7.52 -14.13 -21.65
N GLY A 31 6.71 -14.35 -20.62
CA GLY A 31 6.48 -13.38 -19.57
C GLY A 31 5.22 -13.66 -18.78
N GLU A 32 4.55 -12.59 -18.37
CA GLU A 32 3.30 -12.65 -17.63
C GLU A 32 2.26 -13.51 -18.37
N LYS A 33 1.52 -14.30 -17.60
CA LYS A 33 0.38 -15.05 -18.11
C LYS A 33 -0.90 -14.24 -17.89
N LEU A 34 -1.83 -14.39 -18.81
CA LEU A 34 -3.18 -13.88 -18.65
C LEU A 34 -3.83 -14.45 -17.39
N PHE A 35 -4.66 -13.64 -16.75
CA PHE A 35 -5.52 -14.06 -15.65
C PHE A 35 -6.98 -13.79 -16.01
N THR A 36 -7.88 -14.64 -15.52
CA THR A 36 -9.32 -14.49 -15.73
C THR A 36 -9.79 -13.12 -15.20
N GLY A 37 -10.57 -12.42 -16.02
CA GLY A 37 -11.11 -11.10 -15.72
C GLY A 37 -10.21 -9.93 -16.09
N CYS A 38 -8.96 -10.13 -16.53
CA CYS A 38 -8.16 -9.02 -17.06
C CYS A 38 -8.75 -8.48 -18.37
N ASN A 39 -8.63 -7.17 -18.58
CA ASN A 39 -8.94 -6.57 -19.87
C ASN A 39 -7.83 -6.89 -20.85
N VAL A 40 -8.16 -7.65 -21.89
CA VAL A 40 -7.25 -7.93 -23.00
C VAL A 40 -7.49 -6.95 -24.13
N PHE A 41 -6.44 -6.66 -24.91
CA PHE A 41 -6.50 -5.86 -26.12
C PHE A 41 -6.02 -6.72 -27.28
N VAL A 42 -6.91 -6.97 -28.24
CA VAL A 42 -6.60 -7.82 -29.38
C VAL A 42 -6.96 -7.12 -30.68
N HIS A 43 -6.18 -7.37 -31.72
CA HIS A 43 -6.68 -7.25 -33.08
C HIS A 43 -7.11 -8.62 -33.59
N TYR A 44 -8.14 -8.64 -34.42
CA TYR A 44 -8.64 -9.86 -35.04
C TYR A 44 -9.25 -9.62 -36.41
N ASP A 45 -9.26 -10.71 -37.19
CA ASP A 45 -10.00 -10.90 -38.43
C ASP A 45 -10.82 -12.20 -38.33
N GLY A 46 -12.13 -12.10 -38.52
CA GLY A 46 -13.10 -13.19 -38.46
C GLY A 46 -13.61 -13.59 -39.84
N LYS A 47 -13.41 -14.86 -40.20
CA LYS A 47 -13.74 -15.42 -41.52
C LYS A 47 -14.52 -16.72 -41.40
N PHE A 48 -15.34 -17.02 -42.40
CA PHE A 48 -15.91 -18.35 -42.58
C PHE A 48 -14.85 -19.32 -43.13
N THR A 49 -15.16 -20.62 -43.11
CA THR A 49 -14.27 -21.66 -43.63
C THR A 49 -14.06 -21.57 -45.14
N ASP A 50 -14.89 -20.85 -45.90
CA ASP A 50 -14.66 -20.56 -47.32
C ASP A 50 -13.64 -19.41 -47.57
N GLY A 51 -13.24 -18.72 -46.50
CA GLY A 51 -12.35 -17.56 -46.51
C GLY A 51 -13.06 -16.20 -46.51
N THR A 52 -14.39 -16.17 -46.61
CA THR A 52 -15.18 -14.93 -46.62
C THR A 52 -15.09 -14.25 -45.26
N GLU A 53 -14.61 -13.00 -45.24
CA GLU A 53 -14.54 -12.20 -44.02
C GLU A 53 -15.92 -11.70 -43.62
N PHE A 54 -16.30 -11.97 -42.37
CA PHE A 54 -17.50 -11.38 -41.79
C PHE A 54 -17.14 -10.17 -40.92
N ASP A 55 -16.04 -10.20 -40.16
CA ASP A 55 -15.72 -9.12 -39.22
C ASP A 55 -14.22 -8.86 -39.07
N SER A 56 -13.83 -7.63 -38.76
CA SER A 56 -12.43 -7.29 -38.50
C SER A 56 -12.32 -6.03 -37.65
N SER A 57 -11.55 -6.12 -36.57
CA SER A 57 -11.19 -4.95 -35.74
C SER A 57 -10.22 -3.99 -36.45
N ARG A 58 -9.43 -4.48 -37.41
CA ARG A 58 -8.37 -3.69 -38.06
C ARG A 58 -8.93 -2.57 -38.93
N LYS A 59 -10.20 -2.68 -39.34
CA LYS A 59 -10.95 -1.61 -40.02
C LYS A 59 -11.18 -0.39 -39.14
N GLY A 60 -11.17 -0.57 -37.81
CA GLY A 60 -11.52 0.47 -36.83
C GLY A 60 -10.35 1.24 -36.23
N SER A 61 -9.10 1.01 -36.65
CA SER A 61 -7.86 1.59 -36.10
C SER A 61 -7.55 1.33 -34.61
N GLN A 62 -8.52 0.91 -33.80
CA GLN A 62 -8.34 0.60 -32.38
C GLN A 62 -8.46 -0.90 -32.11
N PRO A 63 -7.65 -1.48 -31.20
CA PRO A 63 -7.83 -2.84 -30.73
C PRO A 63 -9.19 -3.05 -30.07
N PHE A 64 -9.73 -4.27 -30.20
CA PHE A 64 -10.91 -4.67 -29.45
C PHE A 64 -10.51 -5.03 -28.02
N SER A 65 -11.27 -4.53 -27.05
CA SER A 65 -10.99 -4.72 -25.62
C SER A 65 -12.17 -5.36 -24.90
N PHE A 66 -11.88 -6.36 -24.08
CA PHE A 66 -12.87 -7.06 -23.27
C PHE A 66 -12.23 -7.79 -22.08
N ALA A 67 -13.02 -8.10 -21.04
CA ALA A 67 -12.57 -8.89 -19.90
C ALA A 67 -12.62 -10.40 -20.23
N ILE A 68 -11.46 -11.07 -20.19
CA ILE A 68 -11.33 -12.49 -20.57
C ILE A 68 -11.95 -13.43 -19.54
N GLY A 69 -12.61 -14.50 -19.99
CA GLY A 69 -13.14 -15.57 -19.12
C GLY A 69 -14.41 -15.18 -18.35
N LYS A 70 -15.07 -14.08 -18.75
CA LYS A 70 -16.32 -13.58 -18.16
C LYS A 70 -17.55 -13.87 -19.03
N GLY A 71 -17.40 -14.63 -20.12
CA GLY A 71 -18.51 -14.93 -21.04
C GLY A 71 -18.99 -13.71 -21.83
N LEU A 72 -18.15 -12.68 -21.96
CA LEU A 72 -18.44 -11.47 -22.75
C LEU A 72 -18.21 -11.68 -24.25
N VAL A 73 -17.52 -12.76 -24.61
CA VAL A 73 -17.22 -13.20 -25.98
C VAL A 73 -17.64 -14.65 -26.16
N ILE A 74 -17.55 -15.18 -27.38
CA ILE A 74 -17.84 -16.60 -27.64
C ILE A 74 -16.93 -17.50 -26.80
N LYS A 75 -17.42 -18.69 -26.42
CA LYS A 75 -16.67 -19.65 -25.58
C LYS A 75 -15.29 -19.97 -26.16
N ALA A 76 -15.19 -20.08 -27.48
CA ALA A 76 -13.93 -20.34 -28.16
C ALA A 76 -12.87 -19.26 -27.90
N TRP A 77 -13.28 -17.99 -27.77
CA TRP A 77 -12.37 -16.89 -27.45
C TRP A 77 -11.94 -16.90 -25.99
N ASP A 78 -12.87 -17.14 -25.07
CA ASP A 78 -12.53 -17.27 -23.64
C ASP A 78 -11.51 -18.39 -23.40
N ILE A 79 -11.62 -19.51 -24.12
CA ILE A 79 -10.65 -20.62 -24.07
C ILE A 79 -9.37 -20.25 -24.83
N GLY A 80 -9.50 -19.76 -26.07
CA GLY A 80 -8.39 -19.52 -26.99
C GLY A 80 -7.44 -18.43 -26.55
N ILE A 81 -7.99 -17.25 -26.28
CA ILE A 81 -7.20 -16.06 -25.96
C ILE A 81 -6.50 -16.22 -24.62
N ALA A 82 -7.08 -16.95 -23.66
CA ALA A 82 -6.44 -17.29 -22.39
C ALA A 82 -5.12 -18.08 -22.53
N THR A 83 -4.88 -18.72 -23.69
CA THR A 83 -3.63 -19.43 -23.98
C THR A 83 -2.56 -18.58 -24.66
N MET A 84 -2.88 -17.34 -25.04
CA MET A 84 -1.97 -16.50 -25.84
C MET A 84 -0.93 -15.79 -24.98
N LYS A 85 0.24 -15.56 -25.56
CA LYS A 85 1.29 -14.69 -25.03
C LYS A 85 1.15 -13.27 -25.58
N ARG A 86 1.80 -12.31 -24.93
CA ARG A 86 1.86 -10.92 -25.40
C ARG A 86 2.56 -10.87 -26.76
N GLY A 87 1.96 -10.18 -27.72
CA GLY A 87 2.47 -10.08 -29.10
C GLY A 87 2.27 -11.33 -29.96
N GLU A 88 1.65 -12.40 -29.42
CA GLU A 88 1.35 -13.62 -30.17
C GLU A 88 0.28 -13.35 -31.24
N THR A 89 0.43 -13.96 -32.41
CA THR A 89 -0.65 -14.07 -33.41
C THR A 89 -1.00 -15.54 -33.58
N ALA A 90 -2.27 -15.88 -33.43
CA ALA A 90 -2.77 -17.24 -33.54
C ALA A 90 -4.06 -17.31 -34.35
N ARG A 91 -4.26 -18.43 -35.02
CA ARG A 91 -5.51 -18.79 -35.70
C ARG A 91 -6.31 -19.74 -34.83
N PHE A 92 -7.59 -19.47 -34.68
CA PHE A 92 -8.55 -20.29 -33.97
C PHE A 92 -9.63 -20.79 -34.92
N PHE A 93 -9.87 -22.10 -34.92
CA PHE A 93 -11.00 -22.73 -35.59
C PHE A 93 -12.03 -23.09 -34.53
N CYS A 94 -13.21 -22.48 -34.63
CA CYS A 94 -14.23 -22.49 -33.60
C CYS A 94 -15.46 -23.23 -34.13
N ARG A 95 -15.73 -24.43 -33.63
CA ARG A 95 -16.96 -25.17 -33.91
C ARG A 95 -18.18 -24.41 -33.38
N GLU A 96 -19.33 -24.61 -33.99
CA GLU A 96 -20.55 -23.85 -33.72
C GLU A 96 -20.97 -23.83 -32.24
N ASP A 97 -20.82 -24.95 -31.52
CA ASP A 97 -21.17 -25.09 -30.10
C ASP A 97 -20.26 -24.29 -29.14
N TYR A 98 -19.06 -23.90 -29.62
CA TYR A 98 -18.14 -22.97 -28.96
C TYR A 98 -18.23 -21.53 -29.55
N ALA A 99 -19.05 -21.32 -30.58
CA ALA A 99 -19.32 -20.03 -31.22
C ALA A 99 -20.79 -19.59 -30.99
N TYR A 100 -21.60 -19.48 -32.05
CA TYR A 100 -23.00 -19.00 -32.00
C TYR A 100 -24.06 -20.11 -32.08
N GLY A 101 -23.63 -21.36 -32.12
CA GLY A 101 -24.48 -22.56 -32.06
C GLY A 101 -25.51 -22.67 -33.18
N LYS A 102 -26.58 -23.40 -32.88
CA LYS A 102 -27.67 -23.72 -33.82
C LYS A 102 -28.48 -22.53 -34.29
N LEU A 103 -28.39 -21.39 -33.60
CA LEU A 103 -29.14 -20.19 -33.95
C LEU A 103 -28.33 -19.22 -34.80
N GLY A 104 -26.99 -19.28 -34.72
CA GLY A 104 -26.12 -18.29 -35.36
C GLY A 104 -26.29 -16.89 -34.75
N SER A 105 -25.93 -15.87 -35.53
CA SER A 105 -26.15 -14.46 -35.20
C SER A 105 -26.60 -13.71 -36.47
N PRO A 106 -27.89 -13.84 -36.85
CA PRO A 106 -28.41 -13.27 -38.08
C PRO A 106 -28.32 -11.72 -38.11
N PRO A 107 -28.17 -11.11 -39.30
CA PRO A 107 -28.05 -11.76 -40.62
C PRO A 107 -26.61 -12.21 -40.94
N LYS A 108 -25.65 -11.89 -40.07
CA LYS A 108 -24.22 -11.96 -40.40
C LYS A 108 -23.65 -13.36 -40.26
N ILE A 109 -23.99 -14.07 -39.19
CA ILE A 109 -23.51 -15.43 -38.91
C ILE A 109 -24.68 -16.42 -39.04
N PRO A 110 -24.60 -17.42 -39.94
CA PRO A 110 -25.65 -18.41 -40.09
C PRO A 110 -25.68 -19.42 -38.94
N PRO A 111 -26.79 -20.17 -38.78
CA PRO A 111 -26.86 -21.36 -37.93
C PRO A 111 -25.72 -22.34 -38.16
N GLU A 112 -25.22 -22.96 -37.09
CA GLU A 112 -24.24 -24.06 -37.13
C GLU A 112 -22.94 -23.74 -37.89
N ALA A 113 -22.56 -22.46 -37.91
CA ALA A 113 -21.35 -22.01 -38.59
C ALA A 113 -20.07 -22.31 -37.77
N THR A 114 -19.11 -22.97 -38.40
CA THR A 114 -17.71 -22.98 -37.95
C THR A 114 -17.04 -21.67 -38.35
N LEU A 115 -16.42 -20.99 -37.39
CA LEU A 115 -15.77 -19.70 -37.59
C LEU A 115 -14.25 -19.84 -37.47
N VAL A 116 -13.52 -19.06 -38.27
CA VAL A 116 -12.06 -18.98 -38.23
C VAL A 116 -11.67 -17.56 -37.82
N PHE A 117 -10.91 -17.44 -36.74
CA PHE A 117 -10.39 -16.16 -36.27
C PHE A 117 -8.88 -16.14 -36.34
N GLU A 118 -8.30 -15.11 -36.93
CA GLU A 118 -6.89 -14.77 -36.75
C GLU A 118 -6.81 -13.64 -35.73
N VAL A 119 -6.16 -13.87 -34.59
CA VAL A 119 -6.12 -12.95 -33.45
C VAL A 119 -4.67 -12.62 -33.13
N GLU A 120 -4.39 -11.34 -32.96
CA GLU A 120 -3.13 -10.78 -32.49
C GLU A 120 -3.34 -10.20 -31.08
N MET A 121 -2.61 -10.74 -30.10
CA MET A 121 -2.60 -10.25 -28.72
C MET A 121 -1.72 -9.00 -28.64
N ILE A 122 -2.32 -7.83 -28.46
CA ILE A 122 -1.60 -6.56 -28.34
C ILE A 122 -1.05 -6.40 -26.91
N ASP A 123 -1.95 -6.45 -25.92
CA ASP A 123 -1.64 -6.17 -24.52
C ASP A 123 -2.78 -6.72 -23.62
N TRP A 124 -2.59 -6.69 -22.30
CA TRP A 124 -3.65 -6.78 -21.31
C TRP A 124 -3.30 -5.90 -20.09
N GLU A 125 -4.34 -5.38 -19.44
CA GLU A 125 -4.17 -4.58 -18.23
C GLU A 125 -3.78 -5.46 -17.04
N THR A 126 -2.72 -5.08 -16.35
CA THR A 126 -2.36 -5.64 -15.04
C THR A 126 -2.87 -4.71 -13.94
N LEU A 127 -3.42 -5.28 -12.86
CA LEU A 127 -3.96 -4.49 -11.76
C LEU A 127 -2.82 -3.91 -10.90
N ASP A 128 -2.52 -2.63 -11.13
CA ASP A 128 -1.55 -1.87 -10.32
C ASP A 128 -2.23 -1.27 -9.08
N LEU A 129 -1.95 -1.86 -7.92
CA LEU A 129 -2.45 -1.44 -6.61
C LEU A 129 -1.50 -0.49 -5.88
N SER A 130 -0.39 -0.08 -6.51
CA SER A 130 0.51 0.89 -5.89
C SER A 130 -0.19 2.25 -5.75
N PRO A 131 -0.05 2.92 -4.59
CA PRO A 131 -0.65 4.24 -4.37
C PRO A 131 -0.23 5.31 -5.39
N LYS A 132 0.96 5.14 -6.00
CA LYS A 132 1.54 6.07 -6.98
C LYS A 132 1.35 5.63 -8.43
N LYS A 133 0.68 4.48 -8.68
CA LYS A 133 0.58 3.87 -10.02
C LYS A 133 1.95 3.68 -10.68
N ASP A 134 2.91 3.22 -9.88
CA ASP A 134 4.32 3.02 -10.26
C ASP A 134 4.64 1.54 -10.59
N LYS A 135 3.61 0.71 -10.76
CA LYS A 135 3.71 -0.75 -10.94
C LYS A 135 4.45 -1.44 -9.80
N GLY A 136 4.41 -0.87 -8.60
CA GLY A 136 5.10 -1.40 -7.43
C GLY A 136 4.36 -2.53 -6.72
N ILE A 137 3.05 -2.65 -6.92
CA ILE A 137 2.21 -3.72 -6.41
C ILE A 137 1.32 -4.17 -7.56
N LEU A 138 1.70 -5.26 -8.22
CA LEU A 138 0.89 -5.85 -9.29
C LEU A 138 0.10 -7.03 -8.74
N LYS A 139 -1.19 -7.08 -9.03
CA LYS A 139 -2.09 -8.15 -8.61
C LYS A 139 -2.58 -8.94 -9.81
N TYR A 140 -2.53 -10.26 -9.68
CA TYR A 140 -2.99 -11.25 -10.65
C TYR A 140 -3.98 -12.19 -9.93
N PRO A 141 -5.30 -11.94 -10.05
CA PRO A 141 -6.34 -12.85 -9.57
C PRO A 141 -6.11 -14.30 -10.01
N ILE A 142 -6.33 -15.25 -9.10
CA ILE A 142 -6.25 -16.70 -9.34
C ILE A 142 -7.63 -17.33 -9.11
N GLU A 143 -8.27 -17.01 -7.98
CA GLU A 143 -9.64 -17.42 -7.64
C GLU A 143 -10.44 -16.16 -7.28
N GLU A 144 -11.63 -16.02 -7.85
CA GLU A 144 -12.52 -14.90 -7.54
C GLU A 144 -13.04 -14.99 -6.11
N GLY A 145 -13.05 -13.86 -5.41
CA GLY A 145 -13.66 -13.78 -4.11
C GLY A 145 -15.16 -13.53 -4.17
N GLU A 146 -15.77 -13.58 -3.00
CA GLU A 146 -17.20 -13.44 -2.77
C GLU A 146 -17.51 -12.12 -2.03
N GLY A 147 -18.71 -11.59 -2.29
CA GLY A 147 -19.17 -10.34 -1.68
C GLY A 147 -18.58 -9.09 -2.32
N THR A 148 -18.98 -7.93 -1.79
CA THR A 148 -18.58 -6.61 -2.29
C THR A 148 -17.70 -5.83 -1.32
N ASP A 149 -17.51 -6.37 -0.11
CA ASP A 149 -16.69 -5.75 0.91
C ASP A 149 -15.24 -6.21 0.80
N SER A 150 -14.33 -5.27 1.06
CA SER A 150 -12.91 -5.51 1.23
C SER A 150 -12.45 -5.04 2.61
N PRO A 151 -11.37 -5.63 3.16
CA PRO A 151 -10.68 -5.12 4.33
C PRO A 151 -10.30 -3.64 4.15
N ASN A 152 -10.30 -2.88 5.25
CA ASN A 152 -9.77 -1.51 5.29
C ASN A 152 -8.67 -1.38 6.35
N GLU A 153 -7.98 -0.23 6.38
CA GLU A 153 -6.90 -0.01 7.35
C GLU A 153 -7.37 -0.25 8.81
N GLY A 154 -6.70 -1.17 9.50
CA GLY A 154 -7.02 -1.59 10.86
C GLY A 154 -7.94 -2.81 10.95
N SER A 155 -8.56 -3.24 9.86
CA SER A 155 -9.31 -4.51 9.81
C SER A 155 -8.44 -5.67 10.27
N THR A 156 -9.01 -6.58 11.04
CA THR A 156 -8.36 -7.87 11.32
C THR A 156 -8.60 -8.78 10.12
N VAL A 157 -7.54 -9.36 9.58
CA VAL A 157 -7.59 -10.27 8.44
C VAL A 157 -6.96 -11.61 8.83
N GLU A 158 -7.52 -12.69 8.30
CA GLU A 158 -6.93 -14.02 8.33
C GLU A 158 -6.60 -14.40 6.89
N VAL A 159 -5.34 -14.70 6.63
CA VAL A 159 -4.86 -15.01 5.29
C VAL A 159 -4.03 -16.28 5.29
N HIS A 160 -4.12 -17.05 4.21
CA HIS A 160 -3.06 -17.97 3.82
C HIS A 160 -2.07 -17.23 2.93
N LEU A 161 -0.79 -17.31 3.21
CA LEU A 161 0.24 -16.61 2.44
C LEU A 161 1.36 -17.57 2.03
N ILE A 162 1.88 -17.38 0.83
CA ILE A 162 3.06 -18.06 0.30
C ILE A 162 3.99 -17.00 -0.29
N GLY A 163 5.09 -16.70 0.41
CA GLY A 163 6.13 -15.78 -0.02
C GLY A 163 7.23 -16.50 -0.81
N ASN A 164 7.54 -15.97 -1.99
CA ASN A 164 8.51 -16.51 -2.93
C ASN A 164 9.53 -15.44 -3.34
N ILE A 165 10.78 -15.86 -3.48
CA ILE A 165 11.87 -15.08 -4.09
C ILE A 165 12.64 -15.98 -5.06
N ASN A 166 12.77 -15.58 -6.32
CA ASN A 166 13.43 -16.37 -7.38
C ASN A 166 12.96 -17.84 -7.39
N ASP A 167 11.64 -18.05 -7.39
CA ASP A 167 10.98 -19.36 -7.37
C ASP A 167 11.25 -20.24 -6.13
N LYS A 168 11.86 -19.67 -5.08
CA LYS A 168 12.04 -20.33 -3.79
C LYS A 168 11.03 -19.80 -2.77
N VAL A 169 10.22 -20.70 -2.21
CA VAL A 169 9.34 -20.42 -1.08
C VAL A 169 10.19 -20.12 0.16
N PHE A 170 9.92 -18.99 0.82
CA PHE A 170 10.59 -18.59 2.07
C PHE A 170 9.62 -18.41 3.26
N ASP A 171 8.33 -18.23 2.99
CA ASP A 171 7.28 -18.15 4.01
C ASP A 171 6.03 -18.85 3.46
N GLU A 172 5.43 -19.75 4.23
CA GLU A 172 4.16 -20.40 3.91
C GLU A 172 3.42 -20.69 5.20
N ARG A 173 2.31 -19.99 5.43
CA ARG A 173 1.52 -20.14 6.66
C ARG A 173 0.18 -19.45 6.57
N ASP A 174 -0.68 -19.83 7.51
CA ASP A 174 -1.82 -19.02 7.91
C ASP A 174 -1.39 -17.99 8.96
N VAL A 175 -1.89 -16.77 8.81
CA VAL A 175 -1.60 -15.68 9.75
C VAL A 175 -2.82 -14.78 9.93
N THR A 176 -3.02 -14.34 11.18
CA THR A 176 -4.04 -13.37 11.53
C THR A 176 -3.37 -12.10 12.03
N PHE A 177 -3.68 -10.96 11.42
CA PHE A 177 -3.09 -9.68 11.81
C PHE A 177 -4.03 -8.52 11.50
N CYS A 178 -3.75 -7.34 12.08
CA CYS A 178 -4.48 -6.12 11.76
C CYS A 178 -3.80 -5.37 10.60
N LEU A 179 -4.56 -4.92 9.60
CA LEU A 179 -4.01 -4.13 8.50
C LEU A 179 -3.38 -2.82 9.02
N GLY A 180 -2.15 -2.58 8.57
CA GLY A 180 -1.27 -1.55 9.05
C GLY A 180 -0.39 -1.97 10.23
N GLU A 181 -0.46 -3.21 10.69
CA GLU A 181 0.39 -3.78 11.74
C GLU A 181 1.12 -5.04 11.24
N GLY A 182 1.03 -5.36 9.95
CA GLY A 182 1.55 -6.61 9.37
C GLY A 182 3.06 -6.81 9.54
N ILE A 183 3.84 -5.74 9.69
CA ILE A 183 5.29 -5.84 9.93
C ILE A 183 5.63 -6.65 11.20
N GLU A 184 4.74 -6.66 12.20
CA GLU A 184 4.92 -7.47 13.42
C GLU A 184 4.90 -8.97 13.12
N GLU A 185 4.12 -9.33 12.11
CA GLU A 185 4.04 -10.68 11.57
C GLU A 185 4.92 -10.86 10.34
N LEU A 186 5.88 -9.96 10.07
CA LEU A 186 6.77 -9.98 8.90
C LEU A 186 6.04 -9.98 7.57
N ILE A 187 4.90 -9.29 7.50
CA ILE A 187 4.13 -9.09 6.28
C ILE A 187 4.61 -7.81 5.59
N PRO A 188 4.99 -7.86 4.30
CA PRO A 188 5.39 -6.68 3.57
C PRO A 188 4.24 -5.67 3.40
N PRO A 189 4.52 -4.36 3.39
CA PRO A 189 3.50 -3.31 3.22
C PRO A 189 2.73 -3.44 1.90
N GLY A 190 3.33 -4.00 0.86
CA GLY A 190 2.68 -4.27 -0.42
C GLY A 190 1.56 -5.33 -0.32
N VAL A 191 1.74 -6.34 0.53
CA VAL A 191 0.69 -7.34 0.82
C VAL A 191 -0.47 -6.68 1.57
N GLU A 192 -0.16 -5.87 2.60
CA GLU A 192 -1.20 -5.15 3.35
C GLU A 192 -2.02 -4.23 2.43
N LYS A 193 -1.35 -3.52 1.51
CA LYS A 193 -2.01 -2.67 0.52
C LYS A 193 -2.81 -3.43 -0.51
N ALA A 194 -2.33 -4.60 -0.94
CA ALA A 194 -3.10 -5.44 -1.83
C ALA A 194 -4.39 -5.95 -1.17
N LEU A 195 -4.33 -6.34 0.10
CA LEU A 195 -5.48 -6.87 0.85
C LEU A 195 -6.63 -5.87 1.02
N GLU A 196 -6.37 -4.56 0.94
CA GLU A 196 -7.42 -3.52 0.87
C GLU A 196 -8.31 -3.65 -0.40
N HIS A 197 -7.91 -4.48 -1.35
CA HIS A 197 -8.59 -4.76 -2.61
C HIS A 197 -8.93 -6.25 -2.82
N PHE A 198 -8.91 -7.05 -1.75
CA PHE A 198 -9.34 -8.45 -1.79
C PHE A 198 -10.79 -8.58 -1.34
N HIS A 199 -11.47 -9.60 -1.86
CA HIS A 199 -12.77 -10.05 -1.38
C HIS A 199 -12.64 -11.36 -0.59
N LEU A 200 -13.68 -11.74 0.14
CA LEU A 200 -13.68 -12.98 0.92
C LEU A 200 -13.37 -14.19 0.02
N ASN A 201 -12.54 -15.12 0.48
CA ASN A 201 -12.06 -16.29 -0.27
C ASN A 201 -11.24 -15.97 -1.53
N GLU A 202 -10.98 -14.70 -1.85
CA GLU A 202 -10.19 -14.35 -3.03
C GLU A 202 -8.76 -14.86 -2.89
N LYS A 203 -8.24 -15.46 -3.96
CA LYS A 203 -6.84 -15.85 -4.08
C LYS A 203 -6.19 -15.09 -5.22
N ALA A 204 -5.05 -14.47 -4.97
CA ALA A 204 -4.29 -13.79 -6.01
C ALA A 204 -2.78 -13.91 -5.81
N LYS A 205 -2.05 -13.85 -6.93
CA LYS A 205 -0.61 -13.61 -6.94
C LYS A 205 -0.37 -12.10 -6.88
N LEU A 206 0.62 -11.71 -6.11
CA LEU A 206 1.12 -10.35 -5.97
C LEU A 206 2.59 -10.32 -6.37
N GLU A 207 2.97 -9.34 -7.19
CA GLU A 207 4.36 -9.01 -7.44
C GLU A 207 4.68 -7.65 -6.83
N LEU A 208 5.67 -7.63 -5.95
CA LEU A 208 6.04 -6.48 -5.15
C LEU A 208 7.43 -6.00 -5.53
N LYS A 209 7.53 -4.73 -5.92
CA LYS A 209 8.83 -4.06 -6.02
C LYS A 209 9.47 -3.93 -4.63
N PRO A 210 10.80 -3.78 -4.56
CA PRO A 210 11.53 -3.72 -3.29
C PRO A 210 10.97 -2.77 -2.24
N ASN A 211 10.54 -1.57 -2.65
CA ASN A 211 9.95 -0.54 -1.79
C ASN A 211 8.57 -0.89 -1.21
N TYR A 212 7.90 -1.90 -1.77
CA TYR A 212 6.66 -2.49 -1.28
C TYR A 212 6.88 -3.88 -0.65
N GLY A 213 8.10 -4.43 -0.77
CA GLY A 213 8.58 -5.62 -0.08
C GLY A 213 9.21 -5.29 1.27
N PHE A 214 10.29 -5.98 1.63
CA PHE A 214 11.06 -5.70 2.86
C PHE A 214 12.08 -4.54 2.70
N GLY A 215 12.18 -3.93 1.51
CA GLY A 215 13.04 -2.78 1.24
C GLY A 215 14.54 -3.03 1.47
N ALA A 216 15.27 -1.95 1.71
CA ALA A 216 16.73 -1.94 1.84
C ALA A 216 17.27 -2.71 3.06
N SER A 217 16.40 -3.17 3.96
CA SER A 217 16.81 -4.01 5.10
C SER A 217 16.70 -5.50 4.79
N GLY A 218 15.89 -5.89 3.79
CA GLY A 218 15.56 -7.30 3.58
C GLY A 218 14.81 -7.90 4.78
N CYS A 219 14.78 -9.23 4.87
CA CYS A 219 14.25 -9.95 6.02
C CYS A 219 15.18 -11.11 6.37
N GLU A 220 16.04 -10.89 7.38
CA GLU A 220 17.03 -11.88 7.83
C GLU A 220 16.37 -13.20 8.25
N LYS A 221 15.23 -13.14 8.96
CA LYS A 221 14.52 -14.33 9.43
C LYS A 221 14.10 -15.26 8.29
N PHE A 222 13.75 -14.70 7.14
CA PHE A 222 13.37 -15.45 5.94
C PHE A 222 14.53 -15.61 4.94
N GLY A 223 15.72 -15.12 5.26
CA GLY A 223 16.86 -15.12 4.35
C GLY A 223 16.63 -14.27 3.10
N VAL A 224 15.76 -13.26 3.17
CA VAL A 224 15.44 -12.38 2.05
C VAL A 224 16.46 -11.24 2.01
N PRO A 225 17.25 -11.08 0.93
CA PRO A 225 18.22 -10.02 0.82
C PRO A 225 17.60 -8.61 0.76
N PRO A 226 18.36 -7.56 1.11
CA PRO A 226 18.01 -6.18 0.82
C PRO A 226 17.55 -5.95 -0.62
N ASP A 227 16.58 -5.06 -0.78
CA ASP A 227 16.07 -4.60 -2.07
C ASP A 227 15.60 -5.71 -3.02
N SER A 228 15.14 -6.82 -2.45
CA SER A 228 14.62 -7.95 -3.23
C SER A 228 13.18 -7.68 -3.71
N PRO A 229 12.87 -7.90 -5.01
CA PRO A 229 11.49 -8.04 -5.44
C PRO A 229 10.91 -9.34 -4.84
N LEU A 230 9.62 -9.31 -4.51
CA LEU A 230 8.95 -10.44 -3.87
C LEU A 230 7.72 -10.84 -4.67
N VAL A 231 7.44 -12.14 -4.68
CA VAL A 231 6.19 -12.69 -5.19
C VAL A 231 5.44 -13.30 -4.01
N TYR A 232 4.16 -12.96 -3.85
CA TYR A 232 3.30 -13.58 -2.86
C TYR A 232 2.10 -14.22 -3.53
N ILE A 233 1.68 -15.40 -3.08
CA ILE A 233 0.34 -15.91 -3.32
C ILE A 233 -0.42 -15.73 -2.01
N VAL A 234 -1.56 -15.05 -2.06
CA VAL A 234 -2.35 -14.71 -0.88
C VAL A 234 -3.77 -15.19 -1.10
N THR A 235 -4.34 -15.86 -0.10
CA THR A 235 -5.77 -16.16 -0.01
C THR A 235 -6.36 -15.44 1.19
N LEU A 236 -7.36 -14.59 0.98
CA LEU A 236 -8.09 -13.94 2.08
C LEU A 236 -9.16 -14.90 2.62
N LYS A 237 -8.92 -15.51 3.78
CA LYS A 237 -9.86 -16.49 4.38
C LYS A 237 -11.01 -15.82 5.11
N SER A 238 -10.71 -14.77 5.88
CA SER A 238 -11.72 -14.02 6.63
C SER A 238 -11.22 -12.61 6.94
N PHE A 239 -12.14 -11.69 7.21
CA PHE A 239 -11.80 -10.39 7.75
C PHE A 239 -12.93 -9.80 8.59
N GLN A 240 -12.55 -8.97 9.55
CA GLN A 240 -13.44 -8.12 10.31
C GLN A 240 -13.16 -6.66 9.94
N LYS A 241 -14.04 -6.09 9.12
CA LYS A 241 -13.95 -4.70 8.65
C LYS A 241 -14.17 -3.72 9.79
N ILE A 242 -13.35 -2.68 9.88
CA ILE A 242 -13.64 -1.55 10.76
C ILE A 242 -14.68 -0.66 10.07
N LYS A 243 -15.75 -0.26 10.78
CA LYS A 243 -16.71 0.69 10.21
C LYS A 243 -16.00 1.99 9.83
N ASP A 244 -16.40 2.59 8.72
CA ASP A 244 -15.85 3.87 8.33
C ASP A 244 -16.21 4.95 9.35
N THR A 245 -15.27 5.89 9.60
CA THR A 245 -15.40 6.88 10.69
C THR A 245 -16.67 7.73 10.56
N TRP A 246 -17.18 7.99 9.36
CA TRP A 246 -18.42 8.75 9.17
C TRP A 246 -19.70 7.99 9.54
N LEU A 247 -19.66 6.66 9.59
CA LEU A 247 -20.77 5.80 10.02
C LEU A 247 -20.78 5.55 11.53
N MET A 248 -19.73 5.97 12.24
CA MET A 248 -19.59 5.76 13.68
C MET A 248 -20.24 6.89 14.49
N GLU A 249 -20.91 6.52 15.58
CA GLU A 249 -21.40 7.47 16.59
C GLU A 249 -20.26 8.04 17.44
N SER A 250 -20.50 9.16 18.14
CA SER A 250 -19.54 9.85 19.01
C SER A 250 -18.82 8.90 19.97
N LYS A 251 -19.60 8.04 20.65
CA LYS A 251 -19.10 7.08 21.64
C LYS A 251 -18.32 5.95 21.00
N GLU A 252 -18.78 5.42 19.86
CA GLU A 252 -18.06 4.40 19.10
C GLU A 252 -16.69 4.90 18.64
N LYS A 253 -16.62 6.13 18.11
CA LYS A 253 -15.34 6.76 17.70
C LYS A 253 -14.36 6.87 18.85
N LEU A 254 -14.85 7.29 20.02
CA LEU A 254 -14.02 7.45 21.21
C LEU A 254 -13.47 6.10 21.70
N GLU A 255 -14.31 5.06 21.78
CA GLU A 255 -13.88 3.72 22.20
C GLU A 255 -12.89 3.09 21.21
N HIS A 256 -13.14 3.19 19.90
CA HIS A 256 -12.17 2.74 18.89
C HIS A 256 -10.85 3.52 18.98
N GLY A 257 -10.91 4.83 19.20
CA GLY A 257 -9.74 5.65 19.43
C GLY A 257 -8.93 5.20 20.65
N LYS A 258 -9.61 4.90 21.77
CA LYS A 258 -8.97 4.40 23.00
C LYS A 258 -8.25 3.07 22.77
N MET A 259 -8.82 2.16 21.97
CA MET A 259 -8.17 0.91 21.58
C MET A 259 -6.80 1.17 20.91
N PHE A 260 -6.71 2.14 20.01
CA PHE A 260 -5.43 2.51 19.40
C PHE A 260 -4.46 3.13 20.41
N LYS A 261 -4.93 3.93 21.36
CA LYS A 261 -4.09 4.45 22.44
C LYS A 261 -3.49 3.31 23.30
N GLU A 262 -4.27 2.28 23.58
CA GLU A 262 -3.81 1.11 24.33
C GLU A 262 -2.75 0.33 23.54
N LYS A 263 -3.03 -0.02 22.27
CA LYS A 263 -2.05 -0.64 21.36
C LYS A 263 -0.76 0.17 21.29
N GLY A 264 -0.87 1.49 21.11
CA GLY A 264 0.29 2.39 21.07
C GLY A 264 1.12 2.35 22.36
N THR A 265 0.45 2.21 23.51
CA THR A 265 1.13 2.10 24.81
C THR A 265 1.87 0.78 24.96
N ASN A 266 1.29 -0.32 24.46
CA ASN A 266 1.95 -1.62 24.44
C ASN A 266 3.18 -1.60 23.52
N TYR A 267 3.06 -1.03 22.31
CA TYR A 267 4.22 -0.85 21.42
C TYR A 267 5.29 0.06 22.00
N TYR A 268 4.91 1.12 22.70
CA TYR A 268 5.87 2.01 23.36
C TYR A 268 6.66 1.26 24.44
N LYS A 269 6.00 0.44 25.25
CA LYS A 269 6.64 -0.42 26.27
C LYS A 269 7.58 -1.45 25.65
N ALA A 270 7.24 -1.96 24.46
CA ALA A 270 8.09 -2.86 23.68
C ALA A 270 9.19 -2.13 22.88
N GLU A 271 9.40 -0.82 23.11
CA GLU A 271 10.36 0.03 22.41
C GLU A 271 10.15 0.14 20.88
N LYS A 272 8.97 -0.27 20.39
CA LYS A 272 8.55 -0.17 18.98
C LYS A 272 7.98 1.22 18.70
N PHE A 273 8.81 2.25 18.81
CA PHE A 273 8.37 3.65 18.82
C PHE A 273 7.65 4.09 17.54
N GLN A 274 8.01 3.56 16.37
CA GLN A 274 7.34 3.89 15.10
C GLN A 274 5.90 3.34 15.06
N LEU A 275 5.70 2.10 15.53
CA LEU A 275 4.37 1.49 15.63
C LEU A 275 3.52 2.19 16.70
N ALA A 276 4.12 2.51 17.85
CA ALA A 276 3.47 3.30 18.88
C ALA A 276 2.95 4.63 18.32
N LEU A 277 3.80 5.33 17.57
CA LEU A 277 3.48 6.58 16.90
C LEU A 277 2.37 6.44 15.86
N LYS A 278 2.38 5.35 15.07
CA LYS A 278 1.30 5.02 14.12
C LYS A 278 -0.04 4.87 14.85
N MET A 279 -0.07 4.12 15.95
CA MET A 279 -1.30 3.91 16.73
C MET A 279 -1.82 5.19 17.38
N TYR A 280 -0.96 6.00 18.01
CA TYR A 280 -1.40 7.27 18.59
C TYR A 280 -1.89 8.28 17.53
N LYS A 281 -1.32 8.28 16.31
CA LYS A 281 -1.83 9.08 15.19
C LYS A 281 -3.21 8.59 14.72
N LYS A 282 -3.45 7.28 14.69
CA LYS A 282 -4.78 6.73 14.40
C LYS A 282 -5.79 7.26 15.41
N MET A 283 -5.49 7.24 16.70
CA MET A 283 -6.35 7.83 17.73
C MET A 283 -6.73 9.30 17.43
N ILE A 284 -5.75 10.16 17.09
CA ILE A 284 -6.05 11.55 16.72
C ILE A 284 -7.01 11.62 15.52
N LYS A 285 -6.81 10.80 14.49
CA LYS A 285 -7.69 10.77 13.30
C LYS A 285 -9.16 10.50 13.67
N TYR A 286 -9.44 9.68 14.69
CA TYR A 286 -10.80 9.42 15.17
C TYR A 286 -11.40 10.58 15.97
N LEU A 287 -10.57 11.45 16.57
CA LEU A 287 -11.02 12.51 17.49
C LEU A 287 -10.89 13.94 16.93
N GLU A 288 -10.13 14.17 15.86
CA GLU A 288 -9.78 15.51 15.36
C GLU A 288 -10.94 16.21 14.66
N TYR A 289 -11.83 15.46 14.00
CA TYR A 289 -12.99 16.04 13.31
C TYR A 289 -14.12 16.31 14.30
N ASN A 290 -14.26 17.60 14.67
CA ASN A 290 -15.22 18.09 15.67
C ASN A 290 -16.70 17.92 15.26
N ALA A 291 -16.98 17.83 13.96
CA ALA A 291 -18.33 17.67 13.44
C ALA A 291 -18.87 16.28 13.80
N GLY A 292 -19.74 16.22 14.82
CA GLY A 292 -20.43 15.00 15.23
C GLY A 292 -19.90 14.36 16.53
N PHE A 293 -19.31 15.15 17.44
CA PHE A 293 -19.23 14.76 18.84
C PHE A 293 -20.28 15.52 19.64
N GLU A 294 -21.01 14.79 20.49
CA GLU A 294 -21.94 15.37 21.46
C GLU A 294 -21.19 16.14 22.56
N GLU A 295 -21.83 17.17 23.13
CA GLU A 295 -21.20 18.09 24.10
C GLU A 295 -20.77 17.39 25.40
N ASP A 296 -21.47 16.32 25.80
CA ASP A 296 -21.19 15.53 26.99
C ASP A 296 -19.90 14.69 26.87
N ILE A 297 -19.55 14.27 25.64
CA ILE A 297 -18.33 13.50 25.34
C ILE A 297 -17.09 14.41 25.18
N GLU A 298 -17.30 15.70 24.94
CA GLU A 298 -16.22 16.66 24.65
C GLU A 298 -15.09 16.70 25.69
N PRO A 299 -15.35 16.69 27.02
CA PRO A 299 -14.29 16.66 28.02
C PRO A 299 -13.41 15.42 27.91
N GLU A 300 -14.02 14.25 27.70
CA GLU A 300 -13.30 12.99 27.57
C GLU A 300 -12.51 12.93 26.25
N ARG A 301 -13.08 13.47 25.17
CA ARG A 301 -12.40 13.63 23.89
C ARG A 301 -11.15 14.50 24.02
N LYS A 302 -11.26 15.69 24.63
CA LYS A 302 -10.12 16.59 24.86
C LYS A 302 -9.03 15.93 25.70
N ALA A 303 -9.40 15.20 26.76
CA ALA A 303 -8.45 14.46 27.59
C ALA A 303 -7.68 13.41 26.77
N ASN A 304 -8.38 12.70 25.88
CA ASN A 304 -7.78 11.68 25.02
C ASN A 304 -6.91 12.27 23.89
N LEU A 305 -7.30 13.41 23.30
CA LEU A 305 -6.47 14.18 22.37
C LEU A 305 -5.18 14.67 23.04
N LEU A 306 -5.29 15.25 24.24
CA LEU A 306 -4.15 15.69 25.04
C LEU A 306 -3.20 14.52 25.32
N ALA A 307 -3.73 13.39 25.80
CA ALA A 307 -2.93 12.19 26.05
C ALA A 307 -2.22 11.69 24.78
N SER A 308 -2.88 11.76 23.62
CA SER A 308 -2.30 11.33 22.34
C SER A 308 -1.15 12.22 21.90
N HIS A 309 -1.31 13.55 21.95
CA HIS A 309 -0.23 14.48 21.64
C HIS A 309 0.98 14.31 22.57
N LEU A 310 0.72 14.12 23.87
CA LEU A 310 1.76 13.82 24.85
C LEU A 310 2.50 12.52 24.51
N ASN A 311 1.78 11.45 24.20
CA ASN A 311 2.41 10.16 23.90
C ASN A 311 3.19 10.18 22.58
N ILE A 312 2.69 10.89 21.55
CA ILE A 312 3.43 11.09 20.29
C ILE A 312 4.70 11.91 20.52
N SER A 313 4.64 12.99 21.32
CA SER A 313 5.83 13.80 21.60
C SER A 313 6.92 12.98 22.29
N MET A 314 6.52 12.10 23.21
CA MET A 314 7.42 11.14 23.86
C MET A 314 8.05 10.15 22.87
N CYS A 315 7.27 9.62 21.91
CA CYS A 315 7.80 8.76 20.84
C CYS A 315 8.82 9.50 19.97
N TYR A 316 8.51 10.74 19.56
CA TYR A 316 9.44 11.53 18.75
C TYR A 316 10.73 11.87 19.48
N LEU A 317 10.69 12.15 20.79
CA LEU A 317 11.90 12.33 21.61
C LEU A 317 12.76 11.07 21.61
N LYS A 318 12.16 9.88 21.74
CA LYS A 318 12.88 8.59 21.65
C LYS A 318 13.49 8.34 20.28
N LEU A 319 12.84 8.82 19.22
CA LEU A 319 13.31 8.74 17.84
C LEU A 319 14.28 9.88 17.46
N GLY A 320 14.63 10.78 18.38
CA GLY A 320 15.51 11.93 18.13
C GLY A 320 14.90 13.04 17.26
N ASN A 321 13.63 12.93 16.85
CA ASN A 321 12.96 13.96 16.04
C ASN A 321 12.42 15.08 16.94
N CYS A 322 13.34 15.96 17.36
CA CYS A 322 13.05 17.00 18.34
C CYS A 322 12.03 18.03 17.82
N LEU A 323 12.09 18.40 16.53
CA LEU A 323 11.14 19.34 15.94
C LEU A 323 9.71 18.78 15.96
N ALA A 324 9.53 17.52 15.57
CA ALA A 324 8.21 16.89 15.62
C ALA A 324 7.70 16.72 17.06
N ALA A 325 8.58 16.41 18.02
CA ALA A 325 8.23 16.37 19.44
C ALA A 325 7.73 17.73 19.95
N LYS A 326 8.47 18.81 19.66
CA LYS A 326 8.10 20.19 20.01
C LYS A 326 6.73 20.57 19.45
N ASN A 327 6.48 20.29 18.17
CA ASN A 327 5.21 20.59 17.53
C ASN A 327 4.02 19.86 18.17
N GLN A 328 4.22 18.62 18.64
CA GLN A 328 3.18 17.87 19.35
C GLN A 328 2.95 18.41 20.77
N CYS A 329 4.00 18.85 21.47
CA CYS A 329 3.84 19.54 22.74
C CYS A 329 3.08 20.86 22.59
N ASP A 330 3.31 21.62 21.52
CA ASP A 330 2.53 22.84 21.26
C ASP A 330 1.04 22.53 21.06
N LYS A 331 0.71 21.45 20.36
CA LYS A 331 -0.69 20.98 20.22
C LYS A 331 -1.28 20.59 21.58
N ALA A 332 -0.51 19.88 22.42
CA ALA A 332 -0.93 19.55 23.78
C ALA A 332 -1.18 20.81 24.64
N LEU A 333 -0.31 21.83 24.55
CA LEU A 333 -0.43 23.08 25.31
C LEU A 333 -1.56 23.99 24.83
N LYS A 334 -2.01 23.83 23.58
CA LYS A 334 -3.25 24.47 23.12
C LYS A 334 -4.49 23.88 23.79
N LEU A 335 -4.45 22.60 24.16
CA LEU A 335 -5.54 21.91 24.87
C LEU A 335 -5.48 22.16 26.39
N ASP A 336 -4.26 22.14 26.94
CA ASP A 336 -4.00 22.41 28.36
C ASP A 336 -2.68 23.19 28.49
N SER A 337 -2.79 24.52 28.62
CA SER A 337 -1.64 25.43 28.67
C SER A 337 -0.77 25.27 29.92
N LYS A 338 -1.28 24.59 30.96
CA LYS A 338 -0.56 24.34 32.21
C LYS A 338 -0.03 22.91 32.31
N ASN A 339 -0.07 22.15 31.21
CA ASN A 339 0.33 20.76 31.23
C ASN A 339 1.84 20.59 31.48
N VAL A 340 2.20 20.17 32.70
CA VAL A 340 3.59 19.98 33.13
C VAL A 340 4.35 19.01 32.21
N LYS A 341 3.72 17.91 31.78
CA LYS A 341 4.37 16.93 30.90
C LYS A 341 4.67 17.51 29.51
N ALA A 342 3.77 18.32 28.96
CA ALA A 342 3.97 18.96 27.67
C ALA A 342 5.10 19.99 27.72
N LEU A 343 5.09 20.88 28.73
CA LEU A 343 6.16 21.87 28.94
C LEU A 343 7.51 21.18 29.12
N PHE A 344 7.59 20.18 29.99
CA PHE A 344 8.83 19.45 30.24
C PHE A 344 9.37 18.78 28.97
N ARG A 345 8.52 18.07 28.22
CA ARG A 345 8.93 17.40 26.96
C ARG A 345 9.29 18.40 25.87
N ARG A 346 8.65 19.57 25.82
CA ARG A 346 9.00 20.64 24.89
C ARG A 346 10.36 21.26 25.22
N GLY A 347 10.65 21.44 26.52
CA GLY A 347 11.99 21.82 26.98
C GLY A 347 13.08 20.81 26.58
N GLN A 348 12.79 19.50 26.70
CA GLN A 348 13.70 18.46 26.20
C GLN A 348 13.91 18.54 24.68
N ALA A 349 12.85 18.79 23.92
CA ALA A 349 12.93 18.96 22.48
C ALA A 349 13.78 20.19 22.10
N PHE A 350 13.59 21.33 22.77
CA PHE A 350 14.41 22.53 22.56
C PHE A 350 15.89 22.28 22.86
N LEU A 351 16.21 21.55 23.93
CA LEU A 351 17.60 21.13 24.21
C LEU A 351 18.20 20.27 23.10
N GLY A 352 17.40 19.37 22.51
CA GLY A 352 17.79 18.54 21.38
C GLY A 352 17.96 19.33 20.08
N MET A 353 17.26 20.46 19.93
CA MET A 353 17.43 21.41 18.82
C MET A 353 18.53 22.46 19.07
N ASN A 354 19.28 22.33 20.17
CA ASN A 354 20.30 23.29 20.58
C ASN A 354 19.77 24.72 20.85
N GLU A 355 18.56 24.81 21.42
CA GLU A 355 17.92 26.05 21.86
C GLU A 355 17.80 26.11 23.40
N PRO A 356 18.91 26.21 24.15
CA PRO A 356 18.89 26.04 25.61
C PRO A 356 18.17 27.17 26.36
N GLU A 357 18.10 28.39 25.82
CA GLU A 357 17.30 29.47 26.39
C GLU A 357 15.80 29.19 26.32
N ALA A 358 15.31 28.69 25.18
CA ALA A 358 13.92 28.30 25.02
C ALA A 358 13.56 27.13 25.95
N ALA A 359 14.46 26.13 26.02
CA ALA A 359 14.30 25.02 26.95
C ALA A 359 14.24 25.45 28.41
N LYS A 360 15.14 26.35 28.82
CA LYS A 360 15.16 26.87 30.19
C LYS A 360 13.83 27.54 30.55
N ARG A 361 13.25 28.35 29.65
CA ARG A 361 11.94 28.98 29.87
C ARG A 361 10.84 27.95 30.13
N ASP A 362 10.82 26.85 29.37
CA ASP A 362 9.84 25.78 29.60
C ASP A 362 10.05 25.09 30.96
N PHE A 363 11.30 24.80 31.36
CA PHE A 363 11.58 24.19 32.65
C PHE A 363 11.31 25.13 33.83
N ASP A 364 11.61 26.43 33.70
CA ASP A 364 11.24 27.43 34.71
C ASP A 364 9.71 27.49 34.86
N THR A 365 8.97 27.42 33.74
CA THR A 365 7.51 27.36 33.76
C THR A 365 7.01 26.08 34.45
N VAL A 366 7.65 24.94 34.22
CA VAL A 366 7.37 23.70 34.97
C VAL A 366 7.54 23.92 36.48
N LEU A 367 8.64 24.54 36.92
CA LEU A 367 8.87 24.80 38.35
C LEU A 367 7.90 25.82 38.96
N SER A 368 7.33 26.72 38.14
CA SER A 368 6.27 27.61 38.61
C SER A 368 4.97 26.87 38.97
N PHE A 369 4.74 25.69 38.38
CA PHE A 369 3.56 24.85 38.63
C PHE A 369 3.86 23.67 39.57
N ASP A 370 5.05 23.10 39.50
CA ASP A 370 5.55 22.02 40.34
C ASP A 370 6.98 22.33 40.82
N PRO A 371 7.11 23.11 41.90
CA PRO A 371 8.42 23.51 42.44
C PRO A 371 9.30 22.33 42.90
N SER A 372 8.68 21.17 43.16
CA SER A 372 9.36 19.97 43.65
C SER A 372 9.97 19.11 42.53
N ASN A 373 9.78 19.51 41.27
CA ASN A 373 10.18 18.73 40.11
C ASN A 373 11.70 18.64 39.95
N LYS A 374 12.30 17.62 40.55
CA LYS A 374 13.76 17.37 40.50
C LYS A 374 14.31 17.26 39.08
N ALA A 375 13.53 16.71 38.15
CA ALA A 375 13.94 16.57 36.77
C ALA A 375 14.08 17.94 36.08
N ALA A 376 13.14 18.86 36.30
CA ALA A 376 13.19 20.21 35.73
C ALA A 376 14.37 21.02 36.31
N ILE A 377 14.61 20.92 37.62
CA ILE A 377 15.77 21.54 38.27
C ILE A 377 17.08 21.08 37.62
N SER A 378 17.24 19.76 37.44
CA SER A 378 18.43 19.20 36.79
C SER A 378 18.59 19.70 35.35
N GLN A 379 17.51 19.73 34.56
CA GLN A 379 17.57 20.21 33.18
C GLN A 379 17.88 21.71 33.08
N ILE A 380 17.44 22.55 34.03
CA ILE A 380 17.81 23.98 34.08
C ILE A 380 19.31 24.15 34.24
N SER A 381 19.95 23.35 35.10
CA SER A 381 21.41 23.37 35.27
C SER A 381 22.14 22.99 33.98
N VAL A 382 21.60 22.02 33.23
CA VAL A 382 22.10 21.65 31.89
C VAL A 382 21.94 22.82 30.92
N CYS A 383 20.77 23.47 30.88
CA CYS A 383 20.54 24.65 30.04
C CYS A 383 21.54 25.77 30.36
N GLN A 384 21.72 26.11 31.63
CA GLN A 384 22.66 27.16 32.07
C GLN A 384 24.09 26.87 31.62
N SER A 385 24.52 25.62 31.75
CA SER A 385 25.85 25.17 31.31
C SER A 385 26.02 25.34 29.80
N LYS A 386 25.03 24.88 29.00
CA LYS A 386 25.04 25.05 27.54
C LYS A 386 25.01 26.52 27.10
N ILE A 387 24.19 27.35 27.73
CA ILE A 387 24.12 28.80 27.44
C ILE A 387 25.49 29.46 27.68
N LYS A 388 26.15 29.12 28.80
CA LYS A 388 27.49 29.62 29.12
C LYS A 388 28.52 29.19 28.09
N GLU A 389 28.48 27.92 27.67
CA GLU A 389 29.36 27.37 26.65
C GLU A 389 29.17 28.07 25.30
N MET A 390 27.91 28.25 24.86
CA MET A 390 27.58 28.93 23.60
C MET A 390 28.09 30.37 23.60
N ARG A 391 27.84 31.14 24.67
CA ARG A 391 28.34 32.52 24.81
C ARG A 391 29.87 32.59 24.81
N CYS A 392 30.54 31.61 25.41
CA CYS A 392 31.99 31.54 25.40
C CYS A 392 32.54 31.32 23.99
N LYS A 393 31.95 30.38 23.24
CA LYS A 393 32.30 30.12 21.84
C LYS A 393 32.02 31.32 20.94
N GLU A 394 30.86 31.95 21.08
CA GLU A 394 30.52 33.18 20.34
C GLU A 394 31.55 34.28 20.61
N LYS A 395 31.90 34.52 21.88
CA LYS A 395 32.92 35.51 22.25
C LYS A 395 34.28 35.22 21.59
N GLN A 396 34.71 33.95 21.56
CA GLN A 396 35.95 33.55 20.90
C GLN A 396 35.88 33.76 19.38
N ILE A 397 34.77 33.35 18.75
CA ILE A 397 34.56 33.49 17.31
C ILE A 397 34.59 34.98 16.92
N TYR A 398 33.82 35.84 17.59
CA TYR A 398 33.80 37.26 17.32
C TYR A 398 35.15 37.94 17.59
N GLY A 399 35.85 37.54 18.65
CA GLY A 399 37.21 38.01 18.94
C GLY A 399 38.17 37.71 17.79
N ASN A 400 38.23 36.46 17.35
CA ASN A 400 39.09 36.03 16.24
C ASN A 400 38.72 36.71 14.91
N MET A 401 37.43 36.91 14.64
CA MET A 401 36.99 37.64 13.45
C MET A 401 37.43 39.11 13.47
N PHE A 402 37.38 39.76 14.64
CA PHE A 402 37.79 41.16 14.80
C PHE A 402 39.30 41.33 14.61
N GLU A 403 40.11 40.44 15.19
CA GLU A 403 41.57 40.41 15.00
C GLU A 403 41.93 40.24 13.51
N LYS A 404 41.28 39.29 12.82
CA LYS A 404 41.52 39.03 11.40
C LYS A 404 41.08 40.19 10.50
N TYR A 405 40.02 40.90 10.88
CA TYR A 405 39.55 42.09 10.16
C TYR A 405 40.54 43.24 10.27
N ASN A 406 41.10 43.47 11.46
CA ASN A 406 42.12 44.50 11.68
C ASN A 406 43.42 44.17 10.93
N LEU A 407 43.87 42.91 10.98
CA LEU A 407 45.03 42.45 10.21
C LEU A 407 44.88 42.63 8.69
N LYS A 408 43.66 42.53 8.13
CA LYS A 408 43.42 42.81 6.71
C LYS A 408 43.48 44.30 6.40
N LYS A 409 42.97 45.15 7.29
CA LYS A 409 43.03 46.61 7.13
C LYS A 409 44.47 47.12 7.07
N ASP A 410 45.34 46.56 7.92
CA ASP A 410 46.76 46.92 7.98
C ASP A 410 47.57 46.42 6.77
N VAL A 411 47.05 45.50 5.96
CA VAL A 411 47.70 44.98 4.73
C VAL A 411 47.19 45.68 3.46
N THR A 412 46.14 46.50 3.56
CA THR A 412 45.55 47.24 2.41
C THR A 412 45.71 48.77 2.49
N MET A 413 46.38 49.28 3.52
CA MET A 413 46.98 50.62 3.56
C MET A 413 48.47 50.51 3.24
#